data_AF-A0A165S7Y8-F1
#
_entry.id   AF-A0A165S7Y8-F1
#
_cell.length_a   1.000
_cell.length_b   1.000
_cell.length_c   1.000
_cell.angle_alpha   90.00
_cell.angle_beta   90.00
_cell.angle_gamma   90.00
#
_symmetry.space_group_name_H-M   'P 1'
#
loop_
_entity.id
_entity.type
_entity.pdbx_description
1 polymer ?
#
loop_
_entity_poly.entity_id
_entity_poly.type
_entity_poly.pdbx_seq_one_letter_code
_entity_poly.pdbx_strand_id
1 'polypeptide(L)'
;MPTPLAARRVHFDSTQNLVHPISPTPPELVPYVTVADVLAHLYAALRTPASKREWAALDARAQERVGASFFRRCGAGEERRKGVKRVDWLGGRTRFGGVAWTGGSCWELVPGGV
;
A
#
# COMPACT_ATOMS: atom_id res chain seq x y z
N MET A 1 -2.99 -27.64 -3.60
CA MET A 1 -4.12 -26.75 -3.96
C MET A 1 -3.82 -25.38 -3.38
N PRO A 2 -3.42 -24.36 -4.16
CA PRO A 2 -3.25 -23.02 -3.60
C PRO A 2 -4.62 -22.49 -3.23
N THR A 3 -4.78 -22.13 -1.96
CA THR A 3 -6.00 -21.59 -1.36
C THR A 3 -6.47 -20.39 -2.20
N PRO A 4 -7.78 -20.27 -2.52
CA PRO A 4 -8.29 -19.05 -3.12
C PRO A 4 -7.95 -17.90 -2.18
N LEU A 5 -7.34 -16.83 -2.72
CA LEU A 5 -7.09 -15.57 -2.02
C LEU A 5 -8.42 -14.97 -1.56
N ALA A 6 -8.95 -15.50 -0.46
CA ALA A 6 -10.17 -15.07 0.16
C ALA A 6 -10.01 -13.58 0.50
N ALA A 7 -10.85 -12.78 -0.14
CA ALA A 7 -11.20 -11.40 0.21
C ALA A 7 -10.16 -10.71 1.11
N ARG A 8 -9.10 -10.15 0.51
CA ARG A 8 -8.25 -9.17 1.17
C ARG A 8 -9.16 -8.08 1.73
N ARG A 9 -9.51 -8.15 3.02
CA ARG A 9 -10.23 -7.08 3.71
C ARG A 9 -9.37 -5.84 3.55
N VAL A 10 -9.98 -4.79 3.05
CA VAL A 10 -9.33 -3.47 2.97
C VAL A 10 -9.23 -3.01 4.43
N HIS A 11 -8.05 -3.19 5.03
CA HIS A 11 -7.80 -2.77 6.39
C HIS A 11 -7.35 -1.30 6.33
N PHE A 12 -8.03 -0.45 7.08
CA PHE A 12 -7.64 0.93 7.28
C PHE A 12 -7.24 1.12 8.74
N ASP A 13 -6.16 1.86 8.97
CA ASP A 13 -5.79 2.27 10.32
C ASP A 13 -6.77 3.33 10.86
N SER A 14 -6.62 3.72 12.13
CA SER A 14 -7.42 4.79 12.75
C SER A 14 -7.31 6.15 12.04
N THR A 15 -6.32 6.32 11.15
CA THR A 15 -6.10 7.51 10.34
C THR A 15 -6.56 7.37 8.89
N GLN A 16 -7.33 6.31 8.59
CA GLN A 16 -7.84 5.98 7.26
C GLN A 16 -6.72 5.71 6.23
N ASN A 17 -5.52 5.31 6.67
CA ASN A 17 -4.48 4.83 5.75
C ASN A 17 -4.74 3.38 5.42
N LEU A 18 -4.50 3.03 4.17
CA LEU A 18 -4.60 1.67 3.73
C LEU A 18 -3.45 0.86 4.34
N VAL A 19 -3.81 -0.05 5.24
CA VAL A 19 -2.91 -1.06 5.77
C VAL A 19 -2.68 -2.06 4.66
N HIS A 20 -1.51 -1.97 4.04
CA HIS A 20 -1.12 -2.95 3.04
C HIS A 20 -0.46 -4.13 3.71
N PRO A 21 -1.11 -5.31 3.74
CA PRO A 21 -0.43 -6.52 4.14
C PRO A 21 0.68 -6.81 3.12
N ILE A 22 1.92 -6.66 3.56
CA ILE A 22 3.10 -7.10 2.81
C ILE A 22 3.24 -8.58 3.14
N SER A 23 3.08 -9.42 2.12
CA SER A 23 3.29 -10.87 2.24
C SER A 23 4.29 -11.27 1.17
N PRO A 24 5.57 -10.89 1.32
CA PRO A 24 6.60 -11.23 0.35
C PRO A 24 6.81 -12.75 0.36
N THR A 25 6.82 -13.36 -0.82
CA THR A 25 7.17 -14.77 -0.98
C THR A 25 8.68 -14.90 -1.21
N PRO A 26 9.35 -15.87 -0.58
CA PRO A 26 10.75 -16.17 -0.89
C PRO A 26 10.92 -16.49 -2.37
N PRO A 27 12.04 -16.09 -3.00
CA PRO A 27 12.42 -16.63 -4.31
C PRO A 27 12.48 -18.16 -4.26
N GLU A 28 12.13 -18.84 -5.35
CA GLU A 28 12.09 -20.32 -5.41
C GLU A 28 13.41 -21.01 -4.99
N LEU A 29 14.53 -20.28 -5.10
CA LEU A 29 15.88 -20.78 -4.88
C LEU A 29 16.43 -20.53 -3.47
N VAL A 30 15.73 -19.76 -2.62
CA VAL A 30 16.16 -19.49 -1.24
C VAL A 30 15.00 -19.61 -0.25
N PRO A 31 15.18 -20.25 0.92
CA PRO A 31 14.09 -20.52 1.86
C PRO A 31 13.73 -19.33 2.76
N TYR A 32 14.23 -18.13 2.47
CA TYR A 32 14.04 -16.93 3.29
C TYR A 32 13.67 -15.71 2.45
N VAL A 33 12.94 -14.80 3.09
CA VAL A 33 12.61 -13.49 2.54
C VAL A 33 13.79 -12.55 2.79
N THR A 34 14.30 -11.92 1.73
CA THR A 34 15.34 -10.88 1.85
C THR A 34 14.72 -9.50 2.05
N VAL A 35 15.53 -8.55 2.54
CA VAL A 35 15.14 -7.14 2.57
C VAL A 35 14.80 -6.62 1.17
N ALA A 36 15.50 -7.10 0.14
CA ALA A 36 15.20 -6.75 -1.24
C ALA A 36 13.81 -7.21 -1.67
N ASP A 37 13.40 -8.43 -1.28
CA ASP A 37 12.06 -8.96 -1.56
C ASP A 37 10.96 -8.12 -0.90
N VAL A 38 11.19 -7.70 0.36
CA VAL A 38 10.29 -6.82 1.11
C VAL A 38 10.14 -5.48 0.39
N LEU A 39 11.26 -4.83 0.04
CA LEU A 39 11.26 -3.52 -0.62
C LEU A 39 10.63 -3.59 -2.01
N ALA A 40 10.90 -4.64 -2.78
CA ALA A 40 10.31 -4.86 -4.10
C ALA A 40 8.79 -5.06 -4.01
N HIS A 41 8.33 -5.88 -3.06
CA HIS A 41 6.90 -6.09 -2.83
C HIS A 41 6.21 -4.81 -2.36
N LEU A 42 6.84 -4.05 -1.46
CA LEU A 42 6.31 -2.78 -0.98
C LEU A 42 6.17 -1.79 -2.14
N TYR A 43 7.20 -1.66 -2.96
CA TYR A 43 7.18 -0.81 -4.14
C TYR A 43 6.05 -1.20 -5.12
N ALA A 44 5.92 -2.49 -5.43
CA ALA A 44 4.87 -2.99 -6.31
C ALA A 44 3.46 -2.75 -5.73
N ALA A 45 3.27 -3.01 -4.43
CA ALA A 45 1.99 -2.81 -3.75
C ALA A 45 1.56 -1.33 -3.77
N LEU A 46 2.48 -0.40 -3.48
CA LEU A 46 2.19 1.04 -3.48
C LEU A 46 1.92 1.61 -4.88
N ARG A 47 2.50 1.01 -5.92
CA ARG A 47 2.26 1.42 -7.32
C ARG A 47 0.99 0.86 -7.93
N THR A 48 0.30 -0.05 -7.24
CA THR A 48 -0.94 -0.64 -7.72
C THR A 48 -2.05 0.43 -7.73
N PRO A 49 -2.83 0.55 -8.84
CA PRO A 49 -4.00 1.44 -8.88
C PRO A 49 -5.01 1.09 -7.79
N ALA A 50 -5.61 2.11 -7.18
CA ALA A 50 -6.67 1.91 -6.22
C ALA A 50 -7.96 1.46 -6.94
N SER A 51 -8.60 0.44 -6.42
CA SER A 51 -9.89 -0.03 -6.91
C SER A 51 -11.02 0.93 -6.50
N LYS A 52 -12.13 0.91 -7.26
CA LYS A 52 -13.35 1.67 -6.91
C LYS A 52 -13.84 1.34 -5.51
N ARG A 53 -13.70 0.07 -5.08
CA ARG A 53 -14.09 -0.38 -3.74
C ARG A 53 -13.21 0.23 -2.65
N GLU A 54 -11.90 0.25 -2.83
CA GLU A 54 -10.96 0.89 -1.89
C GLU A 54 -11.24 2.40 -1.78
N TRP A 55 -11.53 3.06 -2.90
CA TRP A 55 -11.90 4.47 -2.91
C TRP A 55 -13.24 4.76 -2.21
N ALA A 56 -14.26 3.94 -2.46
CA ALA A 56 -15.58 4.09 -1.86
C ALA A 56 -15.61 3.80 -0.36
N ALA A 57 -14.61 3.07 0.16
CA ALA A 57 -14.47 2.80 1.59
C ALA A 57 -13.91 3.99 2.38
N LEU A 58 -13.34 4.99 1.70
CA LEU A 58 -12.84 6.22 2.34
C LEU A 58 -13.98 7.18 2.66
N ASP A 59 -13.86 7.86 3.80
CA ASP A 59 -14.69 9.04 4.08
C ASP A 59 -14.30 10.25 3.20
N ALA A 60 -15.14 11.29 3.17
CA ALA A 60 -14.93 12.46 2.32
C ALA A 60 -13.60 13.18 2.58
N ARG A 61 -13.17 13.25 3.84
CA ARG A 61 -11.91 13.91 4.24
C ARG A 61 -10.70 13.10 3.77
N ALA A 62 -10.77 11.78 3.86
CA ALA A 62 -9.75 10.89 3.37
C ALA A 62 -9.69 10.91 1.83
N GLN A 63 -10.83 10.94 1.13
CA GLN A 63 -10.88 11.11 -0.32
C GLN A 63 -10.23 12.43 -0.76
N GLU A 64 -10.51 13.54 -0.07
CA GLU A 64 -9.88 14.84 -0.34
C GLU A 64 -8.35 14.77 -0.20
N ARG A 65 -7.86 14.24 0.93
CA ARG A 65 -6.42 14.07 1.22
C ARG A 65 -5.71 13.19 0.18
N VAL A 66 -6.33 12.07 -0.20
CA VAL A 66 -5.79 11.16 -1.21
C VAL A 66 -5.81 11.83 -2.59
N GLY A 67 -6.89 12.52 -2.92
CA GLY A 67 -7.02 13.29 -4.16
C GLY A 67 -5.93 14.35 -4.29
N ALA A 68 -5.67 15.13 -3.24
CA ALA A 68 -4.59 16.11 -3.20
C ALA A 68 -3.21 15.45 -3.43
N SER A 69 -2.98 14.28 -2.84
CA SER A 69 -1.74 13.52 -3.02
C SER A 69 -1.58 12.99 -4.44
N PHE A 70 -2.66 12.49 -5.04
CA PHE A 70 -2.71 12.10 -6.45
C PHE A 70 -2.36 13.27 -7.38
N PHE A 71 -2.97 14.44 -7.17
CA PHE A 71 -2.68 15.62 -7.99
C PHE A 71 -1.22 16.08 -7.85
N ARG A 72 -0.68 16.06 -6.63
CA ARG A 72 0.74 16.35 -6.38
C ARG A 72 1.68 15.37 -7.10
N ARG A 73 1.33 14.07 -7.15
CA ARG A 73 2.14 13.04 -7.81
C ARG A 73 2.08 13.13 -9.34
N CYS A 74 0.89 13.29 -9.92
CA CYS A 74 0.67 13.08 -11.34
C CYS A 74 1.03 14.28 -12.22
N GLY A 75 1.11 15.51 -11.67
CA GLY A 75 1.36 16.72 -12.45
C GLY A 75 0.47 16.83 -13.70
N ALA A 76 1.00 17.35 -14.79
CA ALA A 76 0.40 17.26 -16.12
C ALA A 76 1.13 16.17 -16.93
N GLY A 77 0.49 15.02 -17.16
CA GLY A 77 1.12 13.95 -17.95
C GLY A 77 0.40 12.61 -17.96
N GLU A 78 1.04 11.64 -18.59
CA GLU A 78 0.55 10.27 -18.77
C GLU A 78 0.24 9.56 -17.45
N GLU A 79 0.97 9.91 -16.39
CA GLU A 79 0.78 9.37 -15.05
C GLU A 79 -0.62 9.65 -14.48
N ARG A 80 -1.27 10.75 -14.91
CA ARG A 80 -2.65 11.08 -14.53
C ARG A 80 -3.67 10.07 -15.07
N ARG A 81 -3.41 9.47 -16.25
CA ARG A 81 -4.31 8.47 -16.87
C ARG A 81 -4.36 7.16 -16.10
N LYS A 82 -3.33 6.86 -15.30
CA LYS A 82 -3.26 5.66 -14.44
C LYS A 82 -4.11 5.79 -13.18
N GLY A 83 -4.68 6.97 -12.94
CA GLY A 83 -5.53 7.24 -11.80
C GLY A 83 -4.80 7.21 -10.47
N VAL A 84 -5.63 7.22 -9.43
CA VAL A 84 -5.24 7.18 -8.04
C VAL A 84 -4.57 5.84 -7.72
N LYS A 85 -3.41 5.88 -7.06
CA LYS A 85 -2.62 4.71 -6.67
C LYS A 85 -2.50 4.65 -5.16
N ARG A 86 -2.29 3.45 -4.63
CA ARG A 86 -2.17 3.22 -3.18
C ARG A 86 -1.11 4.09 -2.48
N VAL A 87 -0.03 4.45 -3.18
CA VAL A 87 0.96 5.43 -2.69
C VAL A 87 0.35 6.79 -2.31
N ASP A 88 -0.78 7.17 -2.91
CA ASP A 88 -1.46 8.44 -2.64
C ASP A 88 -2.10 8.46 -1.23
N TRP A 89 -2.32 7.30 -0.60
CA TRP A 89 -2.83 7.18 0.78
C TRP A 89 -1.80 7.63 1.80
N LEU A 90 -0.52 7.57 1.44
CA LEU A 90 0.55 8.01 2.32
C LEU A 90 0.49 9.52 2.55
N GLY A 91 -0.23 10.30 1.73
CA GLY A 91 -0.41 11.72 2.01
C GLY A 91 0.87 12.55 1.86
N GLY A 92 1.96 11.97 1.35
CA GLY A 92 3.31 12.57 1.39
C GLY A 92 4.13 12.21 2.62
N ARG A 93 3.64 11.34 3.50
CA ARG A 93 4.45 10.71 4.54
C ARG A 93 5.37 9.70 3.88
N THR A 94 6.61 10.12 3.63
CA THR A 94 7.64 9.30 2.97
C THR A 94 8.68 8.75 3.94
N ARG A 95 8.58 9.06 5.24
CA ARG A 95 9.44 8.48 6.26
C ARG A 95 9.05 7.02 6.47
N PHE A 96 10.03 6.14 6.36
CA PHE A 96 9.88 4.72 6.62
C PHE A 96 10.20 4.47 8.09
N GLY A 97 9.18 4.16 8.90
CA GLY A 97 9.34 3.83 10.31
C GLY A 97 9.72 2.37 10.54
N GLY A 98 9.56 1.52 9.52
CA GLY A 98 9.87 0.10 9.56
C GLY A 98 8.71 -0.77 9.08
N VAL A 99 8.83 -2.06 9.33
CA VAL A 99 7.76 -3.04 9.16
C VAL A 99 7.47 -3.71 10.51
N ALA A 100 6.20 -3.79 10.86
CA ALA A 100 5.76 -4.47 12.08
C ALA A 100 5.23 -5.86 11.73
N TRP A 101 5.64 -6.87 12.51
CA TRP A 101 5.09 -8.22 12.40
C TRP A 101 3.69 -8.25 13.01
N THR A 102 2.68 -8.60 12.22
CA THR A 102 1.29 -8.66 12.68
C THR A 102 0.77 -10.09 12.86
N GLY A 103 1.64 -11.10 12.65
CA GLY A 103 1.34 -12.53 12.80
C GLY A 103 1.34 -13.30 11.48
N GLY A 104 1.66 -14.60 11.54
CA GLY A 104 1.76 -15.45 10.35
C GLY A 104 2.80 -14.92 9.35
N SER A 105 2.43 -14.83 8.06
CA SER A 105 3.24 -14.23 6.99
C SER A 105 2.91 -12.75 6.72
N CYS A 106 2.19 -12.09 7.63
CA CYS A 106 1.69 -10.73 7.43
C CYS A 106 2.60 -9.70 8.10
N TRP A 107 2.95 -8.68 7.34
CA TRP A 107 3.70 -7.52 7.81
C TRP A 107 2.97 -6.24 7.42
N GLU A 108 3.00 -5.26 8.32
CA GLU A 108 2.41 -3.94 8.09
C GLU A 108 3.50 -2.89 7.95
N LEU A 109 3.30 -1.95 7.01
CA LEU A 109 4.16 -0.78 6.86
C LEU A 109 3.87 0.22 7.98
N VAL A 110 4.91 0.62 8.73
CA VAL A 110 4.82 1.68 9.73
C VAL A 110 5.35 2.99 9.13
N PRO A 111 4.53 4.03 8.94
CA PRO A 111 5.01 5.35 8.56
C PRO A 111 5.85 5.95 9.71
N GLY A 112 6.99 6.56 9.39
CA GLY A 112 7.79 7.30 10.36
C GLY A 112 7.15 8.64 10.71
N GLY A 113 7.21 9.04 11.98
CA GLY A 113 6.67 10.32 12.47
C GLY A 113 7.32 11.54 11.80
N VAL A 114 6.57 12.65 11.74
CA VAL A 114 7.02 13.99 11.27
C VAL A 114 7.84 14.71 12.33
#